data_AF-A0A920SX91-F1
#
_entry.id   AF-A0A920SX91-F1
#
_cell.length_a   1.000
_cell.length_b   1.000
_cell.length_c   1.000
_cell.angle_alpha   90.00
_cell.angle_beta   90.00
_cell.angle_gamma   90.00
#
_symmetry.space_group_name_H-M   'P 1'
#
loop_
_entity.id
_entity.type
_entity.pdbx_description
1 polymer ?
#
loop_
_entity_poly.entity_id
_entity_poly.type
_entity_poly.pdbx_seq_one_letter_code
_entity_poly.pdbx_strand_id
1 'polypeptide(L)'
;MITWKHLLQQTSEWEGTLYTKPDVVDWNRDLSSSGMGRENYLKRRDRMLPGTHWEYNDVRVNRTALALLCVCGEPLPGVLKREIMDPIGASDSWEWHGYGDYSMVDVDGLVTESVSGGAHWGGGLWIDTLDMQGLGFCSSIEDAGVIGS
;
A
#
# COMPACT_ATOMS: atom_id res chain seq x y z
N MET A 1 -12.70 -8.57 13.80
CA MET A 1 -12.85 -8.79 12.33
C MET A 1 -12.16 -7.65 11.61
N ILE A 2 -11.32 -7.93 10.61
CA ILE A 2 -10.63 -6.93 9.79
C ILE A 2 -11.41 -6.75 8.49
N THR A 3 -11.54 -5.51 8.00
CA THR A 3 -12.26 -5.18 6.76
C THR A 3 -11.32 -4.47 5.78
N TRP A 4 -11.72 -4.37 4.51
CA TRP A 4 -11.03 -3.56 3.49
C TRP A 4 -10.82 -2.12 3.94
N LYS A 5 -11.82 -1.53 4.60
CA LYS A 5 -11.73 -0.18 5.16
C LYS A 5 -10.57 -0.07 6.14
N HIS A 6 -10.40 -1.05 7.05
CA HIS A 6 -9.30 -1.00 8.01
C HIS A 6 -7.92 -1.17 7.36
N LEU A 7 -7.83 -1.97 6.29
CA LEU A 7 -6.59 -2.17 5.52
C LEU A 7 -6.18 -0.89 4.79
N LEU A 8 -7.12 -0.25 4.09
CA LEU A 8 -6.90 0.99 3.34
C LEU A 8 -6.61 2.18 4.26
N GLN A 9 -7.23 2.22 5.44
CA GLN A 9 -7.05 3.31 6.41
C GLN A 9 -5.89 3.09 7.39
N GLN A 10 -5.12 2.00 7.27
CA GLN A 10 -4.01 1.68 8.19
C GLN A 10 -4.47 1.55 9.66
N THR A 11 -5.66 1.00 9.88
CA THR A 11 -6.25 0.76 11.21
C THR A 11 -6.55 -0.72 11.47
N SER A 12 -6.00 -1.62 10.66
CA SER A 12 -6.36 -3.04 10.67
C SER A 12 -5.90 -3.81 11.88
N GLU A 13 -4.80 -3.39 12.53
CA GLU A 13 -4.17 -4.16 13.60
C GLU A 13 -3.81 -5.60 13.17
N TRP A 14 -3.65 -5.81 11.86
CA TRP A 14 -3.34 -7.12 11.30
C TRP A 14 -2.02 -7.64 11.86
N GLU A 15 -2.04 -8.93 12.20
CA GLU A 15 -0.92 -9.68 12.75
C GLU A 15 -0.32 -10.60 11.72
N GLY A 16 0.99 -10.50 11.53
CA GLY A 16 1.74 -11.51 10.79
C GLY A 16 3.07 -11.01 10.27
N THR A 17 3.70 -11.87 9.49
CA THR A 17 4.99 -11.61 8.84
C THR A 17 4.80 -11.64 7.34
N LEU A 18 5.29 -10.62 6.65
CA LEU A 18 5.29 -10.55 5.19
C LEU A 18 6.67 -10.13 4.71
N TYR A 19 7.16 -10.77 3.65
CA TYR A 19 8.48 -10.49 3.06
C TYR A 19 9.61 -10.49 4.10
N THR A 20 9.58 -11.46 5.02
CA THR A 20 10.49 -11.63 6.17
C THR A 20 10.35 -10.61 7.30
N LYS A 21 9.43 -9.64 7.19
CA LYS A 21 9.23 -8.58 8.19
C LYS A 21 7.94 -8.81 8.99
N PRO A 22 8.03 -8.95 10.33
CA PRO A 22 6.83 -9.01 11.16
C PRO A 22 6.21 -7.61 11.29
N ASP A 23 4.88 -7.50 11.36
CA ASP A 23 4.18 -6.20 11.42
C ASP A 23 4.61 -5.32 12.60
N VAL A 24 5.07 -5.95 13.68
CA VAL A 24 5.57 -5.27 14.89
C VAL A 24 6.82 -4.41 14.65
N VAL A 25 7.52 -4.62 13.53
CA VAL A 25 8.71 -3.82 13.17
C VAL A 25 8.38 -2.35 12.92
N ASP A 26 7.14 -2.05 12.53
CA ASP A 26 6.69 -0.68 12.26
C ASP A 26 5.88 -0.08 13.42
N TRP A 27 5.75 -0.78 14.55
CA TRP A 27 5.01 -0.25 15.70
C TRP A 27 5.70 0.98 16.31
N ASN A 28 4.89 1.99 16.67
CA ASN A 28 5.35 3.25 17.25
C ASN A 28 6.40 3.99 16.42
N ARG A 29 6.34 3.84 15.08
CA ARG A 29 7.24 4.55 14.18
C ARG A 29 7.02 6.05 14.30
N ASP A 30 8.10 6.77 14.60
CA ASP A 30 8.09 8.22 14.57
C ASP A 30 8.17 8.70 13.12
N LEU A 31 7.06 9.24 12.61
CA LEU A 31 6.99 9.82 11.26
C LEU A 31 7.67 11.20 11.15
N SER A 32 8.06 11.81 12.29
CA SER A 32 8.68 13.13 12.34
C SER A 32 10.22 13.10 12.28
N SER A 33 10.83 11.93 12.51
CA SER A 33 12.28 11.76 12.51
C SER A 33 12.73 10.95 11.29
N SER A 34 13.50 11.58 10.40
CA SER A 34 14.14 10.96 9.22
C SER A 34 15.25 9.93 9.55
N GLY A 35 15.26 9.41 10.77
CA GLY A 35 16.20 8.41 11.25
C GLY A 35 15.45 7.25 11.88
N MET A 36 15.87 6.01 11.56
CA MET A 36 15.32 4.77 12.11
C MET A 36 15.12 4.90 13.63
N GLY A 37 13.86 5.05 14.05
CA GLY A 37 13.46 5.30 15.43
C GLY A 37 13.82 4.14 16.34
N ARG A 38 15.07 4.14 16.84
CA ARG A 38 15.63 3.07 17.69
C ARG A 38 15.15 3.13 19.15
N GLU A 39 14.27 4.06 19.50
CA GLU A 39 13.92 4.35 20.90
C GLU A 39 12.43 4.13 21.27
N ASN A 40 11.51 3.97 20.31
CA ASN A 40 10.07 3.81 20.60
C ASN A 40 9.53 2.37 20.52
N TYR A 41 10.36 1.38 20.16
CA TYR A 41 9.98 -0.04 20.05
C TYR A 41 9.37 -0.65 21.33
N LEU A 42 9.47 0.02 22.48
CA LEU A 42 9.14 -0.54 23.79
C LEU A 42 7.82 -0.05 24.41
N LYS A 43 7.08 0.88 23.80
CA LYS A 43 5.88 1.47 24.45
C LYS A 43 4.62 0.63 24.32
N ARG A 44 4.46 -0.12 23.24
CA ARG A 44 3.27 -0.92 22.98
C ARG A 44 3.60 -2.40 23.06
N ARG A 45 2.88 -3.13 23.92
CA ARG A 45 3.03 -4.59 24.09
C ARG A 45 1.87 -5.40 23.55
N ASP A 46 0.71 -4.77 23.43
CA ASP A 46 -0.55 -5.43 23.06
C ASP A 46 -1.16 -4.79 21.80
N ARG A 47 -1.85 -5.61 21.01
CA ARG A 47 -2.64 -5.17 19.86
C ARG A 47 -3.89 -4.44 20.30
N MET A 48 -4.35 -3.52 19.47
CA MET A 48 -5.61 -2.82 19.67
C MET A 48 -6.71 -3.45 18.81
N LEU A 49 -7.95 -3.01 19.02
CA LEU A 49 -9.05 -3.47 18.19
C LEU A 49 -8.92 -2.86 16.78
N PRO A 50 -9.19 -3.62 15.72
CA PRO A 50 -9.23 -3.06 14.37
C PRO A 50 -10.19 -1.86 14.30
N GLY A 51 -9.72 -0.76 13.72
CA GLY A 51 -10.46 0.50 13.60
C GLY A 51 -10.29 1.47 14.77
N THR A 52 -9.64 1.08 15.88
CA THR A 52 -9.49 1.96 17.06
C THR A 52 -8.15 2.65 17.16
N HIS A 53 -7.18 2.26 16.34
CA HIS A 53 -5.84 2.82 16.35
C HIS A 53 -5.34 2.99 14.93
N TRP A 54 -4.64 4.10 14.70
CA TRP A 54 -3.99 4.40 13.44
C TRP A 54 -2.48 4.41 13.64
N GLU A 55 -1.76 3.68 12.81
CA GLU A 55 -0.31 3.74 12.70
C GLU A 55 0.09 3.40 11.26
N TYR A 56 1.02 4.15 10.68
CA TYR A 56 1.57 3.81 9.38
C TYR A 56 2.46 2.58 9.50
N ASN A 57 2.16 1.53 8.71
CA ASN A 57 2.83 0.24 8.82
C ASN A 57 3.03 -0.37 7.44
N ASP A 58 4.30 -0.46 7.00
CA ASP A 58 4.65 -0.92 5.65
C ASP A 58 4.21 -2.38 5.44
N VAL A 59 4.34 -3.22 6.47
CA VAL A 59 3.90 -4.62 6.42
C VAL A 59 2.38 -4.72 6.20
N ARG A 60 1.59 -3.82 6.80
CA ARG A 60 0.14 -3.77 6.59
C ARG A 60 -0.24 -3.20 5.22
N VAL A 61 0.53 -2.23 4.68
CA VAL A 61 0.38 -1.79 3.28
C VAL A 61 0.65 -2.96 2.33
N ASN A 62 1.73 -3.71 2.54
CA ASN A 62 2.05 -4.91 1.76
C ASN A 62 0.95 -5.97 1.87
N ARG A 63 0.35 -6.14 3.06
CA ARG A 63 -0.77 -7.06 3.25
C ARG A 63 -2.00 -6.63 2.43
N THR A 64 -2.29 -5.34 2.36
CA THR A 64 -3.37 -4.80 1.52
C THR A 64 -3.10 -5.05 0.05
N ALA A 65 -1.87 -4.78 -0.43
CA ALA A 65 -1.49 -5.05 -1.81
C ALA A 65 -1.63 -6.53 -2.18
N LEU A 66 -1.14 -7.44 -1.32
CA LEU A 66 -1.28 -8.87 -1.54
C LEU A 66 -2.75 -9.30 -1.57
N ALA A 67 -3.59 -8.72 -0.70
CA ALA A 67 -5.02 -9.01 -0.71
C ALA A 67 -5.69 -8.54 -2.02
N LEU A 68 -5.32 -7.37 -2.54
CA LEU A 68 -5.80 -6.88 -3.84
C LEU A 68 -5.35 -7.82 -4.97
N LEU A 69 -4.09 -8.22 -4.97
CA LEU A 69 -3.53 -9.15 -5.95
C LEU A 69 -4.32 -10.46 -5.98
N CYS A 70 -4.61 -11.05 -4.81
CA CYS A 70 -5.42 -12.26 -4.71
C CYS A 70 -6.86 -12.08 -5.20
N VAL A 71 -7.46 -10.91 -5.01
CA VAL A 71 -8.84 -10.65 -5.48
C VAL A 71 -8.89 -10.41 -6.98
N CYS A 72 -7.92 -9.69 -7.52
CA CYS A 72 -7.84 -9.41 -8.95
C CYS A 72 -7.43 -10.65 -9.74
N GLY A 73 -6.60 -11.53 -9.17
CA GLY A 73 -6.11 -12.73 -9.85
C GLY A 73 -5.18 -12.44 -11.03
N GLU A 74 -4.67 -11.22 -11.13
CA GLU A 74 -3.77 -10.76 -12.18
C GLU A 74 -2.80 -9.71 -11.61
N PRO A 75 -1.65 -9.45 -12.27
CA PRO A 75 -0.66 -8.50 -11.76
C PRO A 75 -1.26 -7.10 -11.57
N LEU A 76 -1.06 -6.51 -10.39
CA LEU A 76 -1.58 -5.18 -10.05
C LEU A 76 -1.16 -4.05 -11.00
N PRO A 77 0.03 -4.06 -11.64
CA PRO A 77 0.32 -3.08 -12.70
C PRO A 77 -0.69 -3.14 -13.85
N GLY A 78 -1.11 -4.34 -14.27
CA GLY A 78 -2.14 -4.48 -15.31
C GLY A 78 -3.48 -3.89 -14.90
N VAL A 79 -3.88 -4.11 -13.65
CA VAL A 79 -5.09 -3.50 -13.06
C VAL A 79 -4.97 -1.98 -13.02
N LEU A 80 -3.87 -1.45 -12.49
CA LEU A 80 -3.61 -0.01 -12.41
C LEU A 80 -3.63 0.65 -13.79
N LYS A 81 -3.04 -0.02 -14.79
CA LYS A 81 -3.05 0.45 -16.17
C LYS A 81 -4.48 0.63 -16.69
N ARG A 82 -5.25 -0.44 -16.63
CA ARG A 82 -6.58 -0.52 -17.23
C ARG A 82 -7.61 0.36 -16.52
N GLU A 83 -7.58 0.35 -15.18
CA GLU A 83 -8.63 1.00 -14.39
C GLU A 83 -8.33 2.48 -14.12
N ILE A 84 -7.07 2.92 -14.20
CA ILE A 84 -6.68 4.29 -13.82
C ILE A 84 -5.84 4.97 -14.90
N MET A 85 -4.70 4.39 -15.30
CA MET A 85 -3.73 5.09 -16.16
C MET A 85 -4.27 5.34 -17.57
N ASP A 86 -4.89 4.34 -18.20
CA ASP A 86 -5.50 4.48 -19.53
C ASP A 86 -6.66 5.49 -19.52
N PRO A 87 -7.61 5.45 -18.55
CA PRO A 87 -8.66 6.46 -18.43
C PRO A 87 -8.18 7.91 -18.26
N ILE A 88 -7.07 8.14 -17.54
CA ILE A 88 -6.51 9.51 -17.36
C ILE A 88 -5.59 9.93 -18.51
N GLY A 89 -5.36 9.05 -19.49
CA GLY A 89 -4.46 9.32 -20.62
C GLY A 89 -2.99 9.39 -20.23
N ALA A 90 -2.59 8.67 -19.17
CA ALA A 90 -1.19 8.59 -18.76
C ALA A 90 -0.34 7.87 -19.81
N SER A 91 0.94 8.21 -19.86
CA SER A 91 1.89 7.53 -20.76
C SER A 91 2.16 6.08 -20.33
N ASP A 92 2.85 5.31 -21.18
CA ASP A 92 3.33 3.96 -20.86
C ASP A 92 4.71 3.96 -20.17
N SER A 93 5.21 5.11 -19.72
CA SER A 93 6.56 5.25 -19.15
C SER A 93 6.66 4.94 -17.66
N TRP A 94 5.52 4.69 -16.99
CA TRP A 94 5.50 4.38 -15.58
C TRP A 94 5.82 2.91 -15.32
N GLU A 95 6.44 2.66 -14.18
CA GLU A 95 6.78 1.33 -13.70
C GLU A 95 6.36 1.21 -12.24
N TRP A 96 5.77 0.09 -11.85
CA TRP A 96 5.46 -0.18 -10.45
C TRP A 96 6.26 -1.38 -9.99
N HIS A 97 7.28 -1.10 -9.18
CA HIS A 97 8.19 -2.10 -8.63
C HIS A 97 7.73 -2.48 -7.22
N GLY A 98 7.94 -3.72 -6.82
CA GLY A 98 7.77 -4.20 -5.45
C GLY A 98 9.06 -4.12 -4.63
N TYR A 99 9.18 -4.99 -3.63
CA TYR A 99 10.35 -5.11 -2.76
C TYR A 99 11.35 -6.18 -3.27
N GLY A 100 11.55 -6.20 -4.59
CA GLY A 100 12.45 -7.13 -5.26
C GLY A 100 12.05 -8.59 -5.03
N ASP A 101 13.06 -9.48 -5.00
CA ASP A 101 12.86 -10.94 -4.83
C ASP A 101 12.03 -11.30 -3.59
N TYR A 102 12.04 -10.46 -2.55
CA TYR A 102 11.28 -10.71 -1.33
C TYR A 102 9.76 -10.59 -1.53
N SER A 103 9.30 -9.89 -2.56
CA SER A 103 7.87 -9.65 -2.83
C SER A 103 7.30 -10.47 -3.98
N MET A 104 8.06 -11.44 -4.49
CA MET A 104 7.57 -12.43 -5.42
C MET A 104 6.62 -13.39 -4.70
N VAL A 105 5.40 -13.53 -5.23
CA VAL A 105 4.36 -14.40 -4.67
C VAL A 105 3.76 -15.27 -5.76
N ASP A 106 3.29 -16.45 -5.36
CA ASP A 106 2.48 -17.33 -6.20
C ASP A 106 1.00 -17.18 -5.79
N VAL A 107 0.18 -16.70 -6.73
CA VAL A 107 -1.27 -16.57 -6.56
C VAL A 107 -1.91 -17.46 -7.62
N ASP A 108 -2.36 -18.64 -7.20
CA ASP A 108 -3.06 -19.61 -8.06
C ASP A 108 -2.29 -19.98 -9.35
N GLY A 109 -0.96 -20.12 -9.26
CA GLY A 109 -0.07 -20.45 -10.37
C GLY A 109 0.45 -19.24 -11.14
N LEU A 110 0.01 -18.03 -10.79
CA LEU A 110 0.60 -16.78 -11.26
C LEU A 110 1.74 -16.37 -10.32
N VAL A 111 2.97 -16.55 -10.79
CA VAL A 111 4.15 -16.02 -10.11
C VAL A 111 4.34 -14.56 -10.52
N THR A 112 4.06 -13.64 -9.61
CA THR A 112 4.16 -12.19 -9.87
C THR A 112 4.67 -11.45 -8.63
N GLU A 113 5.16 -10.25 -8.83
CA GLU A 113 5.51 -9.36 -7.74
C GLU A 113 4.25 -8.75 -7.12
N SER A 114 4.15 -8.79 -5.79
CA SER A 114 3.14 -8.03 -5.06
C SER A 114 3.67 -6.63 -4.78
N VAL A 115 3.37 -5.74 -5.70
CA VAL A 115 3.78 -4.33 -5.70
C VAL A 115 2.98 -3.52 -4.67
N SER A 116 3.66 -2.70 -3.88
CA SER A 116 3.06 -1.86 -2.83
C SER A 116 3.68 -0.46 -2.83
N GLY A 117 3.21 0.44 -1.96
CA GLY A 117 3.71 1.83 -1.83
C GLY A 117 4.21 2.16 -0.42
N GLY A 118 4.86 1.21 0.25
CA GLY A 118 5.43 1.40 1.59
C GLY A 118 6.72 2.24 1.57
N ALA A 119 6.92 3.08 2.58
CA ALA A 119 8.05 4.02 2.66
C ALA A 119 9.42 3.34 2.87
N HIS A 120 9.46 2.15 3.48
CA HIS A 120 10.74 1.46 3.76
C HIS A 120 10.79 -0.01 3.36
N TRP A 121 9.64 -0.69 3.34
CA TRP A 121 9.56 -2.12 2.96
C TRP A 121 8.50 -2.37 1.89
N GLY A 122 8.08 -1.32 1.20
CA GLY A 122 7.26 -1.41 0.01
C GLY A 122 8.05 -0.97 -1.20
N GLY A 123 7.58 -1.40 -2.36
CA GLY A 123 8.08 -0.88 -3.62
C GLY A 123 7.54 0.51 -3.90
N GLY A 124 7.59 0.93 -5.16
CA GLY A 124 7.19 2.29 -5.53
C GLY A 124 6.73 2.40 -6.97
N LEU A 125 5.78 3.30 -7.19
CA LEU A 125 5.38 3.74 -8.51
C LEU A 125 6.36 4.81 -9.00
N TRP A 126 7.03 4.52 -10.10
CA TRP A 126 7.89 5.44 -10.83
C TRP A 126 7.08 5.97 -11.99
N ILE A 127 6.85 7.29 -12.03
CA ILE A 127 5.96 7.92 -13.00
C ILE A 127 6.46 9.32 -13.33
N ASP A 128 6.27 9.77 -14.57
CA ASP A 128 6.62 11.12 -14.98
C ASP A 128 5.74 12.18 -14.26
N THR A 129 6.28 13.38 -14.10
CA THR A 129 5.59 14.48 -13.39
C THR A 129 4.28 14.87 -14.10
N LEU A 130 4.21 14.74 -15.43
CA LEU A 130 3.01 15.07 -16.20
C LEU A 130 1.89 14.04 -15.96
N ASP A 131 2.21 12.76 -15.89
CA ASP A 131 1.24 11.70 -15.59
C ASP A 131 0.79 11.74 -14.12
N MET A 132 1.67 12.14 -13.21
CA MET A 132 1.32 12.40 -11.81
C MET A 132 0.29 13.55 -11.67
N GLN A 133 0.29 14.55 -12.56
CA GLN A 133 -0.76 15.59 -12.58
C GLN A 133 -2.12 15.02 -12.98
N GLY A 134 -2.17 14.04 -13.89
CA GLY A 134 -3.40 13.34 -14.27
C GLY A 134 -4.02 12.59 -13.08
N LEU A 135 -3.19 11.89 -12.30
CA LEU A 135 -3.64 11.24 -11.06
C LEU A 135 -4.22 12.24 -10.05
N GLY A 136 -3.51 13.36 -9.81
CA GLY A 136 -3.97 14.41 -8.88
C GLY A 136 -5.27 15.09 -9.32
N PHE A 137 -5.44 15.30 -10.63
CA PHE A 137 -6.65 15.90 -11.20
C PHE A 137 -7.87 14.96 -11.10
N CYS A 138 -7.68 13.66 -11.36
CA CYS A 138 -8.74 12.66 -11.21
C CYS A 138 -9.29 12.62 -9.77
N SER A 139 -8.41 12.53 -8.77
CA SER A 139 -8.81 12.57 -7.35
C SER A 139 -9.55 13.85 -6.98
N SER A 140 -9.20 14.98 -7.60
CA SER A 140 -9.84 16.27 -7.36
C SER A 140 -11.25 16.37 -7.97
N ILE A 141 -11.52 15.67 -9.07
CA ILE A 141 -12.85 15.61 -9.69
C ILE A 141 -13.81 14.77 -8.85
N GLU A 142 -13.35 13.64 -8.30
CA GLU A 142 -14.17 12.80 -7.43
C GLU A 142 -14.60 13.54 -6.15
N ASP A 143 -13.70 14.33 -5.55
CA ASP A 143 -14.03 15.18 -4.39
C ASP A 143 -15.03 16.30 -4.73
N ALA A 144 -14.98 16.83 -5.95
CA ALA A 144 -15.93 17.86 -6.41
C ALA A 144 -17.33 17.29 -6.70
N GLY A 145 -17.47 15.99 -6.93
CA GLY A 145 -18.76 15.31 -7.17
C GLY A 145 -19.61 15.06 -5.92
N VAL A 146 -19.02 15.16 -4.72
CA VAL A 146 -19.72 14.88 -3.44
C VAL A 146 -20.39 16.13 -2.84
N ILE A 147 -20.07 17.32 -3.35
CA ILE A 147 -20.65 18.61 -2.89
C ILE A 147 -21.77 19.14 -3.80
N GLY A 148 -22.25 18.35 -4.76
CA GLY A 148 -23.25 18.78 -5.73
C GLY A 148 -24.28 17.71 -6.11
N SER A 149 -25.10 17.27 -5.15
CA SER A 149 -26.39 16.61 -5.42
C SER A 149 -27.34 16.74 -4.23
#